data_AF-A0A2C9JHH7-F1
#
_entry.id   AF-A0A2C9JHH7-F1
#
_cell.length_a   1.000
_cell.length_b   1.000
_cell.length_c   1.000
_cell.angle_alpha   90.00
_cell.angle_beta   90.00
_cell.angle_gamma   90.00
#
_symmetry.space_group_name_H-M   'P 1'
#
loop_
_entity.id
_entity.type
_entity.pdbx_description
1 polymer ?
#
loop_
_entity_poly.entity_id
_entity_poly.type
_entity_poly.pdbx_seq_one_letter_code
_entity_poly.pdbx_strand_id
1 'polypeptide(L)'
;MVLTIFLLLLLGVPISMLVVGTSYLEDCPVEPKIPIYLLVGGAFGFIFLCIVLWQQKRARDYMLLDESEAQSDLEDDFVMTRSYRFTEYILFLFLLVWFSLGNYWLFSVWRPNYTQPLHEPRNWCSRHLYLFTFYQLLTCYSLFGLAVIGFLGSLAAYVCGLRRK
;
A
#
# COMPACT_ATOMS: atom_id res chain seq x y z
N MET A 1 -11.44 16.54 3.94
CA MET A 1 -11.98 15.77 5.08
C MET A 1 -12.36 14.33 4.73
N VAL A 2 -13.11 14.09 3.64
CA VAL A 2 -13.43 12.70 3.21
C VAL A 2 -12.17 11.91 2.85
N LEU A 3 -11.25 12.49 2.07
CA LEU A 3 -9.98 11.86 1.70
C LEU A 3 -9.09 11.55 2.92
N THR A 4 -8.97 12.46 3.89
CA THR A 4 -8.23 12.22 5.15
C THR A 4 -8.81 11.05 5.94
N ILE A 5 -10.15 10.96 6.05
CA ILE A 5 -10.81 9.88 6.78
C ILE A 5 -10.56 8.55 6.07
N PHE A 6 -10.68 8.53 4.74
CA PHE A 6 -10.40 7.35 3.93
C PHE A 6 -8.94 6.87 4.08
N LEU A 7 -7.97 7.79 4.06
CA LEU A 7 -6.55 7.47 4.24
C LEU A 7 -6.25 6.92 5.65
N LEU A 8 -6.87 7.47 6.69
CA LEU A 8 -6.75 6.96 8.05
C LEU A 8 -7.32 5.54 8.20
N LEU A 9 -8.46 5.26 7.56
CA LEU A 9 -9.01 3.90 7.50
C LEU A 9 -8.07 2.95 6.75
N LEU A 10 -7.46 3.42 5.66
CA LEU A 10 -6.52 2.64 4.87
C LEU A 10 -5.24 2.29 5.66
N LEU A 11 -4.85 3.10 6.65
CA LEU A 11 -3.69 2.85 7.51
C LEU A 11 -3.84 1.57 8.36
N GLY A 12 -5.07 1.15 8.66
CA GLY A 12 -5.31 -0.11 9.37
C GLY A 12 -4.81 -1.34 8.59
N VAL A 13 -4.83 -1.27 7.26
CA VAL A 13 -4.41 -2.36 6.36
C VAL A 13 -2.91 -2.67 6.50
N PRO A 14 -1.96 -1.74 6.28
CA PRO A 14 -0.53 -2.03 6.44
C PRO A 14 -0.15 -2.33 7.89
N ILE A 15 -0.85 -1.78 8.89
CA ILE A 15 -0.62 -2.15 10.29
C ILE A 15 -0.97 -3.62 10.51
N SER A 16 -2.11 -4.08 9.99
CA SER A 16 -2.50 -5.48 10.09
C SER A 16 -1.50 -6.41 9.36
N MET A 17 -0.96 -5.97 8.21
CA MET A 17 0.09 -6.70 7.50
C MET A 17 1.37 -6.83 8.33
N LEU A 18 1.80 -5.75 8.99
CA LEU A 18 2.98 -5.75 9.86
C LEU A 18 2.78 -6.73 11.01
N VAL A 19 1.65 -6.65 11.71
CA VAL A 19 1.34 -7.52 12.84
C VAL A 19 1.34 -8.99 12.41
N VAL A 20 0.57 -9.35 11.37
CA VAL A 20 0.48 -10.73 10.89
C VAL A 20 1.85 -11.22 10.36
N GLY A 21 2.58 -10.38 9.63
CA GLY A 21 3.92 -10.71 9.13
C GLY A 21 4.91 -11.01 10.25
N THR A 22 4.86 -10.26 11.36
CA THR A 22 5.72 -10.51 12.53
C THR A 22 5.28 -11.69 13.39
N SER A 23 3.98 -11.89 13.58
CA SER A 23 3.46 -12.91 14.50
C SER A 23 3.55 -14.32 13.93
N TYR A 24 3.47 -14.47 12.61
CA TYR A 24 3.39 -15.78 11.94
C TYR A 24 4.62 -16.07 11.06
N LEU A 25 5.77 -15.50 11.44
CA LEU A 25 7.01 -15.57 10.65
C LEU A 25 7.55 -17.01 10.52
N GLU A 26 7.28 -17.87 11.52
CA GLU A 26 7.70 -19.28 11.54
C GLU A 26 6.56 -20.26 11.17
N ASP A 27 5.33 -19.78 11.05
CA ASP A 27 4.12 -20.60 10.88
C ASP A 27 3.83 -20.98 9.41
N CYS A 28 4.78 -20.75 8.50
CA CYS A 28 4.68 -21.13 7.09
C CYS A 28 6.04 -21.54 6.51
N PRO A 29 6.63 -22.67 6.97
CA PRO A 29 7.93 -23.15 6.48
C PRO A 29 7.93 -23.57 5.00
N VAL A 30 6.76 -23.78 4.41
CA VAL A 30 6.61 -24.16 2.99
C VAL A 30 7.07 -23.04 2.06
N GLU A 31 6.82 -21.79 2.43
CA GLU A 31 7.25 -20.62 1.67
C GLU A 31 7.53 -19.47 2.65
N PRO A 32 8.78 -19.40 3.19
CA PRO A 32 9.14 -18.39 4.19
C PRO A 32 9.13 -16.95 3.65
N LYS A 33 8.92 -16.79 2.34
CA LYS A 33 8.81 -15.48 1.69
C LYS A 33 7.44 -14.82 1.86
N ILE A 34 6.38 -15.57 2.18
CA ILE A 34 5.04 -15.01 2.37
C ILE A 34 4.98 -14.07 3.60
N PRO A 35 5.48 -14.44 4.79
CA PRO A 35 5.52 -13.51 5.92
C PRO A 35 6.40 -12.28 5.65
N ILE A 36 7.53 -12.46 4.96
CA ILE A 36 8.44 -11.37 4.58
C ILE A 36 7.76 -10.41 3.60
N TYR A 37 6.96 -10.95 2.66
CA TYR A 37 6.12 -10.16 1.75
C TYR A 37 5.19 -9.22 2.52
N LEU A 38 4.46 -9.75 3.50
CA LEU A 38 3.53 -8.98 4.33
C LEU A 38 4.27 -7.91 5.14
N LEU A 39 5.42 -8.25 5.72
CA LEU A 39 6.21 -7.33 6.54
C LEU A 39 6.75 -6.15 5.73
N VAL A 40 7.44 -6.44 4.63
CA VAL A 40 8.05 -5.43 3.77
C VAL A 40 6.96 -4.61 3.08
N GLY A 41 5.93 -5.26 2.54
CA GLY A 41 4.79 -4.58 1.90
C GLY A 41 4.06 -3.66 2.88
N GLY A 42 3.83 -4.12 4.11
CA GLY A 42 3.23 -3.33 5.17
C GLY A 42 4.08 -2.13 5.58
N ALA A 43 5.40 -2.30 5.73
CA ALA A 43 6.31 -1.21 6.12
C ALA A 43 6.38 -0.12 5.04
N PHE A 44 6.64 -0.51 3.79
CA PHE A 44 6.72 0.46 2.68
C PHE A 44 5.36 1.10 2.37
N GLY A 45 4.26 0.35 2.48
CA GLY A 45 2.91 0.90 2.37
C GLY A 45 2.55 1.88 3.49
N PHE A 46 2.97 1.59 4.73
CA PHE A 46 2.80 2.52 5.85
C PHE A 46 3.61 3.80 5.64
N ILE A 47 4.87 3.69 5.23
CA ILE A 47 5.72 4.85 4.90
C ILE A 47 5.06 5.69 3.81
N PHE A 48 4.60 5.07 2.71
CA PHE A 48 3.90 5.77 1.63
C PHE A 48 2.69 6.55 2.16
N LEU A 49 1.84 5.94 2.99
CA LEU A 49 0.67 6.59 3.57
C LEU A 49 1.02 7.70 4.57
N CYS A 50 2.01 7.51 5.44
CA CYS A 50 2.47 8.52 6.38
C CYS A 50 2.93 9.79 5.66
N ILE A 51 3.66 9.58 4.58
CA ILE A 51 4.14 10.65 3.76
C ILE A 51 2.97 11.37 3.04
N VAL A 52 1.99 10.66 2.46
CA VAL A 52 0.80 11.29 1.84
C VAL A 52 0.01 12.11 2.89
N LEU A 53 -0.14 11.58 4.10
CA LEU A 53 -0.77 12.31 5.21
C LEU A 53 0.03 13.54 5.63
N TRP A 54 1.37 13.44 5.63
CA TRP A 54 2.24 14.55 5.94
C TRP A 54 2.11 15.66 4.90
N GLN A 55 2.09 15.32 3.61
CA GLN A 55 1.84 16.27 2.52
C GLN A 55 0.50 16.98 2.68
N GLN A 56 -0.56 16.23 2.97
CA GLN A 56 -1.89 16.79 3.16
C GLN A 56 -2.00 17.68 4.41
N LYS A 57 -1.20 17.39 5.45
CA LYS A 57 -1.10 18.23 6.64
C LYS A 57 -0.32 19.51 6.31
N ARG A 58 0.85 19.40 5.70
CA ARG A 58 1.70 20.53 5.30
C ARG A 58 0.99 21.49 4.35
N ALA A 59 0.27 20.97 3.35
CA ALA A 59 -0.54 21.79 2.44
C ALA A 59 -1.66 22.56 3.16
N ARG A 60 -2.17 22.06 4.30
CA ARG A 60 -3.11 22.80 5.16
C ARG A 60 -2.40 23.85 5.99
N ASP A 61 -1.25 23.50 6.56
CA ASP A 61 -0.49 24.39 7.45
C ASP A 61 0.01 25.63 6.68
N TYR A 62 0.42 25.50 5.41
CA TYR A 62 0.78 26.63 4.53
C TYR A 62 -0.32 27.67 4.37
N MET A 63 -1.60 27.27 4.45
CA MET A 63 -2.73 28.18 4.29
C MET A 63 -2.93 29.11 5.50
N LEU A 64 -2.23 28.85 6.61
CA LEU A 64 -2.39 29.56 7.88
C LEU A 64 -1.17 30.44 8.27
N LEU A 65 -0.09 30.44 7.49
CA LEU A 65 1.14 31.18 7.78
C LEU A 65 1.12 32.63 7.26
N ASP A 66 1.85 33.52 7.96
CA ASP A 66 2.06 34.92 7.58
C ASP A 66 2.97 35.04 6.34
N GLU A 67 2.82 36.11 5.55
CA GLU A 67 3.55 36.29 4.27
C GLU A 67 5.08 36.22 4.43
N SER A 68 5.61 36.65 5.58
CA SER A 68 7.05 36.73 5.83
C SER A 68 7.70 35.37 6.12
N GLU A 69 7.07 34.51 6.92
CA GLU A 69 7.52 33.13 7.17
C GLU A 69 7.24 32.21 5.97
N ALA A 70 6.16 32.49 5.24
CA ALA A 70 5.79 31.73 4.05
C ALA A 70 6.87 31.76 2.96
N GLN A 71 7.63 32.85 2.82
CA GLN A 71 8.65 32.99 1.79
C GLN A 71 9.89 32.14 2.04
N SER A 72 10.41 32.07 3.28
CA SER A 72 11.54 31.20 3.63
C SER A 72 11.16 29.72 3.56
N ASP A 73 9.96 29.37 4.03
CA ASP A 73 9.48 27.99 3.98
C ASP A 73 9.21 27.52 2.54
N LEU A 74 8.99 28.44 1.58
CA LEU A 74 8.71 28.12 0.17
C LEU A 74 9.95 27.59 -0.57
N GLU A 75 11.13 28.14 -0.29
CA GLU A 75 12.38 27.67 -0.91
C GLU A 75 12.74 26.25 -0.42
N ASP A 76 12.63 26.02 0.89
CA ASP A 76 12.84 24.69 1.48
C ASP A 76 11.76 23.70 1.03
N ASP A 77 10.51 24.15 0.84
CA ASP A 77 9.43 23.30 0.31
C ASP A 77 9.66 22.91 -1.14
N PHE A 78 10.19 23.79 -1.99
CA PHE A 78 10.45 23.45 -3.38
C PHE A 78 11.50 22.33 -3.50
N VAL A 79 12.57 22.42 -2.70
CA VAL A 79 13.62 21.38 -2.64
C VAL A 79 13.07 20.08 -2.05
N MET A 80 12.35 20.18 -0.92
CA MET A 80 11.75 19.02 -0.25
C MET A 80 10.68 18.34 -1.12
N THR A 81 9.80 19.10 -1.77
CA THR A 81 8.73 18.61 -2.65
C THR A 81 9.30 17.89 -3.87
N ARG A 82 10.39 18.40 -4.46
CA ARG A 82 11.06 17.72 -5.56
C ARG A 82 11.63 16.37 -5.13
N SER A 83 12.40 16.33 -4.04
CA SER A 83 12.96 15.09 -3.47
C SER A 83 11.87 14.08 -3.11
N TYR A 84 10.79 14.59 -2.53
CA TYR A 84 9.67 13.78 -2.11
C TYR A 84 8.92 13.12 -3.29
N ARG A 85 8.64 13.87 -4.37
CA ARG A 85 7.98 13.29 -5.56
C ARG A 85 8.80 12.17 -6.21
N PHE A 86 10.12 12.28 -6.22
CA PHE A 86 10.97 11.18 -6.67
C PHE A 86 10.87 9.96 -5.75
N THR A 87 10.90 10.19 -4.44
CA THR A 87 10.77 9.12 -3.44
C THR A 87 9.42 8.41 -3.55
N GLU A 88 8.32 9.15 -3.73
CA GLU A 88 6.98 8.60 -3.95
C GLU A 88 6.93 7.70 -5.19
N TYR A 89 7.52 8.14 -6.30
CA TYR A 89 7.57 7.35 -7.54
C TYR A 89 8.39 6.07 -7.37
N ILE A 90 9.56 6.15 -6.74
CA ILE A 90 10.41 4.98 -6.46
C ILE A 90 9.67 3.99 -5.55
N LEU A 91 9.03 4.49 -4.49
CA LEU A 91 8.21 3.67 -3.59
C LEU A 91 7.09 2.99 -4.37
N PHE A 92 6.36 3.72 -5.20
CA PHE A 92 5.28 3.15 -6.00
C PHE A 92 5.77 2.03 -6.93
N LEU A 93 6.87 2.24 -7.64
CA LEU A 93 7.48 1.19 -8.48
C LEU A 93 7.91 -0.03 -7.66
N PHE A 94 8.54 0.21 -6.49
CA PHE A 94 8.92 -0.86 -5.58
C PHE A 94 7.69 -1.65 -5.11
N LEU A 95 6.62 -0.96 -4.67
CA LEU A 95 5.37 -1.59 -4.24
C LEU A 95 4.73 -2.41 -5.37
N LEU A 96 4.77 -1.92 -6.62
CA LEU A 96 4.26 -2.68 -7.77
C LEU A 96 5.02 -3.98 -7.99
N VAL A 97 6.36 -3.91 -8.04
CA VAL A 97 7.20 -5.11 -8.19
C VAL A 97 6.99 -6.07 -7.02
N TRP A 98 6.93 -5.53 -5.80
CA TRP A 98 6.71 -6.31 -4.59
C TRP A 98 5.36 -7.00 -4.60
N PHE A 99 4.29 -6.29 -4.99
CA PHE A 99 2.95 -6.85 -5.16
C PHE A 99 2.95 -8.01 -6.16
N SER A 100 3.63 -7.87 -7.31
CA SER A 100 3.77 -8.98 -8.27
C SER A 100 4.47 -10.20 -7.68
N LEU A 101 5.53 -10.00 -6.89
CA LEU A 101 6.21 -11.08 -6.18
C LEU A 101 5.31 -11.75 -5.14
N GLY A 102 4.51 -10.98 -4.40
CA GLY A 102 3.52 -11.50 -3.47
C GLY A 102 2.48 -12.39 -4.14
N ASN A 103 2.00 -11.98 -5.31
CA ASN A 103 1.13 -12.82 -6.13
C ASN A 103 1.82 -14.13 -6.51
N TYR A 104 3.06 -14.05 -7.03
CA TYR A 104 3.83 -15.23 -7.40
C TYR A 104 4.01 -16.20 -6.23
N TRP A 105 4.43 -15.71 -5.05
CA TRP A 105 4.62 -16.55 -3.87
C TRP A 105 3.31 -17.17 -3.37
N LEU A 106 2.21 -16.42 -3.41
CA LEU A 106 0.91 -16.98 -3.03
C LEU A 106 0.46 -18.10 -3.99
N PHE A 107 0.58 -17.87 -5.31
CA PHE A 107 0.20 -18.85 -6.33
C PHE A 107 1.16 -20.05 -6.41
N SER A 108 2.42 -19.90 -5.96
CA SER A 108 3.39 -21.01 -5.88
C SER A 108 2.90 -22.12 -4.94
N VAL A 109 2.24 -21.77 -3.84
CA VAL A 109 1.76 -22.72 -2.81
C VAL A 109 0.30 -23.12 -3.03
N TRP A 110 -0.19 -23.11 -4.28
CA TRP A 110 -1.60 -23.37 -4.60
C TRP A 110 -2.04 -24.76 -4.10
N ARG A 111 -2.66 -24.79 -2.90
CA ARG A 111 -2.94 -25.91 -1.96
C ARG A 111 -1.90 -26.12 -0.85
N PRO A 112 -1.85 -25.25 0.18
CA PRO A 112 -1.05 -25.50 1.38
C PRO A 112 -1.67 -26.60 2.26
N ASN A 113 -0.84 -27.38 2.94
CA ASN A 113 -1.30 -28.22 4.05
C ASN A 113 -1.41 -27.35 5.31
N TYR A 114 -2.60 -27.34 5.93
CA TYR A 114 -2.81 -26.54 7.16
C TYR A 114 -2.34 -27.24 8.43
N THR A 115 -2.00 -28.52 8.34
CA THR A 115 -1.52 -29.34 9.46
C THR A 115 -0.11 -29.81 9.15
N GLN A 116 0.75 -29.83 10.17
CA GLN A 116 2.14 -30.30 10.03
C GLN A 116 2.16 -31.81 9.68
N PRO A 117 2.66 -32.20 8.50
CA PRO A 117 2.75 -33.60 8.13
C PRO A 117 3.95 -34.26 8.81
N LEU A 118 3.81 -35.54 9.19
CA LEU A 118 4.85 -36.31 9.85
C LEU A 118 6.08 -36.56 8.95
N HIS A 119 5.86 -36.77 7.65
CA HIS A 119 6.92 -37.13 6.69
C HIS A 119 7.63 -35.91 6.09
N GLU A 120 6.96 -34.75 6.09
CA GLU A 120 7.46 -33.50 5.51
C GLU A 120 7.19 -32.31 6.46
N PRO A 121 7.96 -32.17 7.56
CA PRO A 121 7.66 -31.20 8.62
C PRO A 121 7.72 -29.73 8.17
N ARG A 122 8.24 -29.46 6.96
CA ARG A 122 8.31 -28.12 6.36
C ARG A 122 7.18 -27.82 5.38
N ASN A 123 6.38 -28.82 4.98
CA ASN A 123 5.34 -28.65 3.97
C ASN A 123 3.98 -28.33 4.59
N TRP A 124 3.92 -27.29 5.43
CA TRP A 124 2.69 -26.78 6.01
C TRP A 124 2.69 -25.25 6.09
N CYS A 125 1.50 -24.67 6.21
CA CYS A 125 1.31 -23.24 6.39
C CYS A 125 0.05 -22.97 7.21
N SER A 126 0.11 -22.01 8.12
CA SER A 126 -1.04 -21.63 8.93
C SER A 126 -2.18 -21.09 8.06
N ARG A 127 -3.40 -21.52 8.41
CA ARG A 127 -4.62 -21.09 7.71
C ARG A 127 -4.82 -19.58 7.77
N HIS A 128 -4.49 -18.97 8.91
CA HIS A 128 -4.65 -17.53 9.12
C HIS A 128 -3.75 -16.72 8.19
N LEU A 129 -2.46 -17.05 8.09
CA LEU A 129 -1.51 -16.31 7.26
C LEU A 129 -1.82 -16.44 5.77
N TYR A 130 -2.14 -17.65 5.30
CA TYR A 130 -2.49 -17.87 3.90
C TYR A 130 -3.76 -17.11 3.50
N LEU A 131 -4.83 -17.24 4.30
CA LEU A 131 -6.10 -16.54 4.03
C LEU A 131 -5.93 -15.03 4.11
N PHE A 132 -5.19 -14.52 5.09
CA PHE A 132 -4.91 -13.09 5.20
C PHE A 132 -4.20 -12.57 3.96
N THR A 133 -3.15 -13.25 3.49
CA THR A 133 -2.42 -12.86 2.27
C THR A 133 -3.33 -12.89 1.04
N PHE A 134 -4.17 -13.92 0.91
CA PHE A 134 -5.13 -14.05 -0.18
C PHE A 134 -6.15 -12.91 -0.19
N TYR A 135 -6.81 -12.65 0.95
CA TYR A 135 -7.78 -11.55 1.06
C TYR A 135 -7.12 -10.20 0.83
N GLN A 136 -5.89 -10.03 1.31
CA GLN A 136 -5.15 -8.80 1.12
C GLN A 136 -4.86 -8.51 -0.36
N LEU A 137 -4.40 -9.52 -1.11
CA LEU A 137 -4.21 -9.41 -2.55
C LEU A 137 -5.53 -9.10 -3.26
N LEU A 138 -6.62 -9.77 -2.88
CA LEU A 138 -7.96 -9.52 -3.42
C LEU A 138 -8.43 -8.09 -3.17
N THR A 139 -8.23 -7.57 -1.95
CA THR A 139 -8.57 -6.18 -1.60
C THR A 139 -7.76 -5.19 -2.43
N CYS A 140 -6.46 -5.41 -2.61
CA CYS A 140 -5.62 -4.57 -3.46
C CYS A 140 -6.11 -4.54 -4.91
N TYR A 141 -6.42 -5.71 -5.51
CA TYR A 141 -7.00 -5.76 -6.86
C TYR A 141 -8.34 -5.04 -6.96
N SER A 142 -9.20 -5.20 -5.95
CA SER A 142 -10.51 -4.54 -5.92
C SER A 142 -10.37 -3.01 -5.88
N LEU A 143 -9.45 -2.49 -5.05
CA LEU A 143 -9.17 -1.05 -4.98
C LEU A 143 -8.59 -0.51 -6.29
N PHE A 144 -7.67 -1.24 -6.91
CA PHE A 144 -7.10 -0.86 -8.20
C PHE A 144 -8.18 -0.83 -9.31
N GLY A 145 -9.04 -1.85 -9.35
CA GLY A 145 -10.17 -1.90 -10.27
C GLY A 145 -11.13 -0.72 -10.10
N LEU A 146 -11.50 -0.38 -8.86
CA LEU A 146 -12.35 0.78 -8.57
C LEU A 146 -11.68 2.10 -8.97
N ALA A 147 -10.38 2.27 -8.72
CA ALA A 147 -9.63 3.46 -9.10
C ALA A 147 -9.60 3.64 -10.62
N VAL A 148 -9.37 2.57 -11.38
CA VAL A 148 -9.37 2.59 -12.86
C VAL A 148 -10.76 2.94 -13.39
N ILE A 149 -11.83 2.31 -12.86
CA ILE A 149 -13.21 2.60 -13.27
C ILE A 149 -13.56 4.07 -12.99
N GLY A 150 -13.20 4.57 -11.80
CA GLY A 150 -13.40 5.98 -11.44
C GLY A 150 -12.69 6.93 -12.39
N PHE A 151 -11.42 6.66 -12.69
CA PHE A 151 -10.62 7.47 -13.61
C PHE A 151 -11.21 7.49 -15.03
N LEU A 152 -11.59 6.33 -15.57
CA LEU A 152 -12.23 6.22 -16.89
C LEU A 152 -13.58 6.95 -16.92
N GLY A 153 -14.38 6.85 -15.86
CA GLY A 153 -15.65 7.57 -15.72
C GLY A 153 -15.46 9.09 -15.72
N SER A 154 -14.48 9.60 -14.95
CA SER A 154 -14.14 11.03 -14.92
C SER A 154 -13.61 11.53 -16.26
N LEU A 155 -12.76 10.76 -16.95
CA LEU A 155 -12.29 11.10 -18.30
C LEU A 155 -13.44 11.15 -19.30
N ALA A 156 -14.33 10.15 -19.29
CA ALA A 156 -15.50 10.15 -20.17
C ALA A 156 -16.40 11.36 -19.90
N ALA A 157 -16.64 11.70 -18.63
CA ALA A 157 -17.40 12.90 -18.27
C ALA A 157 -16.72 14.19 -18.72
N TYR A 158 -15.39 14.30 -18.57
CA TYR A 158 -14.60 15.44 -19.02
C TYR A 158 -14.68 15.60 -20.55
N VAL A 159 -14.50 14.53 -21.30
CA VAL A 159 -14.58 14.54 -22.78
C VAL A 159 -16.00 14.86 -23.25
N CYS A 160 -17.04 14.27 -22.63
CA CYS A 160 -18.44 14.60 -22.94
C CYS A 160 -18.80 16.05 -22.58
N GLY A 161 -18.22 16.59 -21.51
CA GLY A 161 -18.38 17.99 -21.11
C GLY A 161 -17.70 18.95 -22.09
N LEU A 162 -16.50 18.61 -22.58
CA LEU A 162 -15.81 19.37 -23.63
C LEU A 162 -16.56 19.34 -24.95
N ARG A 163 -17.15 18.21 -25.32
CA ARG A 163 -17.90 18.07 -26.58
C ARG A 163 -19.24 18.84 -26.57
N ARG A 164 -19.73 19.23 -25.38
CA ARG A 164 -20.99 19.99 -25.22
C ARG A 164 -20.80 21.52 -25.21
N LYS A 165 -19.56 22.00 -25.06
CA LYS A 165 -19.20 23.43 -25.19
C LYS A 165 -18.82 23.76 -26.64
#